data_AF-A0A435ACG8-F1
#
_entry.id   AF-A0A435ACG8-F1
#
_cell.length_a   1.000
_cell.length_b   1.000
_cell.length_c   1.000
_cell.angle_alpha   90.00
_cell.angle_beta   90.00
_cell.angle_gamma   90.00
#
_symmetry.space_group_name_H-M   'P 1'
#
loop_
_entity.id
_entity.type
_entity.pdbx_description
1 polymer ?
#
loop_
_entity_poly.entity_id
_entity_poly.type
_entity_poly.pdbx_seq_one_letter_code
_entity_poly.pdbx_strand_id
1 'polypeptide(L)'
;MEKIAGGIFLALMAVALGALLFVVAYAATDWYSTGSHFLFDSLNADPRPVFGYAWTDLKAGRFAKLQYAGAAALFGFVLPLASAFLMRSPKRNDAKFMSMADIRRAGLLKPRGIFIGRAGGRLVNVFAPHRDRRTGKLRLTRPRVRGGKKLWIDGDDVGGFVIGPPRSGKGAALIIPNALMWPHSLVVLDLRGETYEATAGHRATFSQVV
;
A
#
# COMPACT_ATOMS: atom_id res chain seq x y z
N MET A 1 3.98 4.18 -24.83
CA MET A 1 4.54 5.48 -25.28
C MET A 1 4.34 6.59 -24.24
N GLU A 2 3.18 6.67 -23.58
CA GLU A 2 2.85 7.69 -22.57
C GLU A 2 3.87 7.82 -21.40
N LYS A 3 4.40 6.70 -20.89
CA LYS A 3 5.43 6.70 -19.84
C LYS A 3 6.77 7.28 -20.29
N ILE A 4 7.13 7.13 -21.56
CA ILE A 4 8.38 7.65 -22.12
C ILE A 4 8.26 9.17 -22.32
N ALA A 5 7.12 9.62 -22.86
CA ALA A 5 6.82 11.04 -23.01
C ALA A 5 6.81 11.78 -21.65
N GLY A 6 6.20 11.20 -20.61
CA GLY A 6 6.20 11.79 -19.26
C GLY A 6 7.60 11.86 -18.63
N GLY A 7 8.45 10.86 -18.87
CA GLY A 7 9.85 10.88 -18.41
C GLY A 7 10.68 11.96 -19.10
N ILE A 8 10.51 12.12 -20.42
CA ILE A 8 11.17 13.18 -21.21
C ILE A 8 10.70 14.56 -20.73
N PHE A 9 9.39 14.75 -20.56
CA PHE A 9 8.83 16.01 -20.06
C PHE A 9 9.39 16.39 -18.69
N LEU A 10 9.44 15.44 -17.74
CA LEU A 10 9.98 15.68 -16.41
C LEU A 10 11.47 16.05 -16.45
N ALA A 11 12.27 15.38 -17.28
CA ALA A 11 13.67 15.70 -17.45
C ALA A 11 13.87 17.13 -18.02
N LEU A 12 13.08 17.50 -19.03
CA LEU A 12 13.11 18.86 -19.60
C LEU A 12 12.69 19.91 -18.57
N MET A 13 11.66 19.64 -17.76
CA MET A 13 11.24 20.52 -16.68
C MET A 13 12.32 20.69 -15.61
N ALA A 14 13.00 19.60 -15.23
CA ALA A 14 14.09 19.64 -14.26
C ALA A 14 15.28 20.48 -14.76
N VAL A 15 15.65 20.31 -16.03
CA VAL A 15 16.70 21.13 -16.68
C VAL A 15 16.29 22.61 -16.71
N ALA A 16 15.05 22.90 -17.13
CA ALA A 16 14.55 24.27 -17.21
C ALA A 16 14.51 24.95 -15.82
N LEU A 17 14.03 24.24 -14.79
CA LEU A 17 13.99 24.76 -13.43
C LEU A 17 15.40 24.97 -12.85
N GLY A 18 16.32 24.03 -13.09
CA GLY A 18 17.72 24.18 -12.71
C GLY A 18 18.38 25.38 -13.39
N ALA A 19 18.16 25.58 -14.69
CA ALA A 19 18.68 26.74 -15.43
C ALA A 19 18.07 28.06 -14.92
N LEU A 20 16.78 28.08 -14.61
CA LEU A 20 16.11 29.26 -14.06
C LEU A 20 16.70 29.64 -12.69
N LEU A 21 16.80 28.67 -11.76
CA LEU A 21 17.37 28.93 -10.44
C LEU A 21 18.85 29.32 -10.51
N PHE A 22 19.62 28.76 -11.45
CA PHE A 22 21.01 29.16 -11.70
C PHE A 22 21.10 30.66 -12.02
N VAL A 23 20.32 31.13 -12.99
CA VAL A 23 20.38 32.51 -13.49
C VAL A 23 19.93 33.50 -12.42
N VAL A 24 18.85 33.19 -11.70
CA VAL A 24 18.35 34.02 -10.60
C VAL A 24 19.38 34.09 -9.46
N ALA A 25 19.93 32.95 -9.05
CA ALA A 25 20.92 32.91 -7.98
C ALA A 25 22.24 33.59 -8.38
N TYR A 26 22.65 33.49 -9.63
CA TYR A 26 23.84 34.18 -10.15
C TYR A 26 23.66 35.70 -10.11
N ALA A 27 22.54 36.21 -10.64
CA ALA A 27 22.22 37.65 -10.60
C ALA A 27 22.08 38.16 -9.17
N ALA A 28 21.45 37.39 -8.27
CA ALA A 28 21.34 37.73 -6.85
C ALA A 28 22.70 37.81 -6.15
N THR A 29 23.60 36.86 -6.44
CA THR A 29 24.93 36.84 -5.84
C THR A 29 25.80 37.99 -6.38
N ASP A 30 25.67 38.32 -7.67
CA ASP A 30 26.33 39.47 -8.27
C ASP A 30 25.87 40.78 -7.63
N TRP A 31 24.56 40.98 -7.50
CA TRP A 31 23.97 42.14 -6.83
C TRP A 31 24.43 42.26 -5.39
N TYR A 32 24.43 41.17 -4.63
CA TYR A 32 24.93 41.17 -3.25
C TYR A 32 26.41 41.58 -3.16
N SER A 33 27.22 41.17 -4.14
CA SER A 33 28.66 41.47 -4.15
C SER A 33 29.04 42.84 -4.70
N THR A 34 28.24 43.40 -5.62
CA THR A 34 28.59 44.63 -6.36
C THR A 34 27.63 45.80 -6.09
N GLY A 35 26.44 45.53 -5.54
CA GLY A 35 25.34 46.48 -5.40
C GLY A 35 24.63 46.82 -6.72
N SER A 36 25.05 46.24 -7.86
CA SER A 36 24.50 46.56 -9.19
C SER A 36 23.24 45.76 -9.52
N HIS A 37 22.22 46.42 -10.04
CA HIS A 37 20.99 45.78 -10.53
C HIS A 37 21.09 45.30 -11.99
N PHE A 38 22.21 45.56 -12.66
CA PHE A 38 22.37 45.33 -14.10
C PHE A 38 22.02 43.90 -14.56
N LEU A 39 22.43 42.87 -13.80
CA LEU A 39 22.10 41.48 -14.16
C LEU A 39 20.63 41.12 -13.93
N PHE A 40 19.95 41.78 -12.99
CA PHE A 40 18.50 41.62 -12.81
C PHE A 40 17.71 42.31 -13.92
N ASP A 41 18.14 43.51 -14.32
CA ASP A 41 17.54 44.23 -15.45
C ASP A 41 17.74 43.44 -16.75
N SER A 42 18.94 42.86 -16.91
CA SER A 42 19.24 41.94 -18.01
C SER A 42 18.32 40.73 -17.97
N LEU A 43 18.14 40.08 -16.81
CA LEU A 43 17.26 38.91 -16.66
C LEU A 43 15.81 39.18 -17.07
N ASN A 44 15.30 40.39 -16.79
CA ASN A 44 13.94 40.78 -17.13
C ASN A 44 13.77 41.04 -18.65
N ALA A 45 14.83 41.49 -19.33
CA ALA A 45 14.82 41.75 -20.77
C ALA A 45 15.19 40.52 -21.61
N ASP A 46 16.29 39.85 -21.26
CA ASP A 46 16.82 38.66 -21.92
C ASP A 46 17.77 37.90 -20.96
N PRO A 47 17.52 36.63 -20.61
CA PRO A 47 18.38 35.86 -19.70
C PRO A 47 19.73 35.45 -20.31
N ARG A 48 19.89 35.48 -21.64
CA ARG A 48 21.10 34.98 -22.34
C ARG A 48 22.41 35.66 -21.90
N PRO A 49 22.48 36.98 -21.69
CA PRO A 49 23.69 37.66 -21.24
C PRO A 49 24.19 37.16 -19.88
N VAL A 50 23.29 36.76 -18.97
CA VAL A 50 23.67 36.26 -17.64
C VAL A 50 24.50 34.98 -17.75
N PHE A 51 24.17 34.09 -18.71
CA PHE A 51 25.00 32.91 -19.00
C PHE A 51 26.36 33.30 -19.58
N GLY A 52 26.40 34.34 -20.43
CA GLY A 52 27.65 34.89 -20.95
C GLY A 52 28.58 35.36 -19.84
N TYR A 53 28.05 36.12 -18.87
CA TYR A 53 28.81 36.57 -17.71
C TYR A 53 29.24 35.43 -16.79
N ALA A 54 28.36 34.44 -16.54
CA ALA A 54 28.75 33.26 -15.79
C ALA A 54 29.89 32.49 -16.48
N TRP A 55 29.88 32.42 -17.81
CA TRP A 55 30.93 31.78 -18.59
C TRP A 55 32.26 32.55 -18.56
N THR A 56 32.21 33.89 -18.57
CA THR A 56 33.43 34.71 -18.43
C THR A 56 34.03 34.58 -17.03
N ASP A 57 33.21 34.60 -15.99
CA ASP A 57 33.68 34.39 -14.60
C ASP A 57 34.23 32.97 -14.39
N LEU A 58 33.67 31.96 -15.07
CA LEU A 58 34.21 30.60 -15.07
C LEU A 58 35.60 30.55 -15.72
N LYS A 59 35.75 31.14 -16.90
CA LYS A 59 37.05 31.22 -17.60
C LYS A 59 38.10 32.03 -16.83
N ALA A 60 37.65 33.04 -16.09
CA ALA A 60 38.50 33.87 -15.24
C ALA A 60 38.82 33.24 -13.88
N GLY A 61 38.33 32.02 -13.59
CA GLY A 61 38.57 31.32 -12.33
C GLY A 61 37.89 31.94 -11.11
N ARG A 62 36.84 32.75 -11.30
CA ARG A 62 36.12 33.46 -10.23
C ARG A 62 34.94 32.64 -9.72
N PHE A 63 35.21 31.67 -8.86
CA PHE A 63 34.21 30.69 -8.40
C PHE A 63 33.24 31.19 -7.32
N ALA A 64 33.51 32.34 -6.69
CA ALA A 64 32.74 32.82 -5.55
C ALA A 64 31.24 33.03 -5.86
N LYS A 65 30.91 33.47 -7.08
CA LYS A 65 29.52 33.63 -7.54
C LYS A 65 28.93 32.34 -8.10
N LEU A 66 29.76 31.55 -8.78
CA LEU A 66 29.39 30.29 -9.44
C LEU A 66 29.00 29.20 -8.45
N GLN A 67 29.60 29.16 -7.25
CA GLN A 67 29.29 28.12 -6.26
C GLN A 67 27.83 28.19 -5.78
N TYR A 68 27.31 29.39 -5.50
CA TYR A 68 25.94 29.58 -5.02
C TYR A 68 24.92 29.39 -6.15
N ALA A 69 25.23 29.90 -7.34
CA ALA A 69 24.42 29.67 -8.53
C ALA A 69 24.35 28.18 -8.91
N GLY A 70 25.48 27.48 -8.86
CA GLY A 70 25.57 26.04 -9.11
C GLY A 70 24.80 25.21 -8.10
N ALA A 71 24.87 25.57 -6.80
CA ALA A 71 24.08 24.91 -5.76
C ALA A 71 22.57 25.10 -5.97
N ALA A 72 22.12 26.31 -6.33
CA ALA A 72 20.72 26.59 -6.63
C ALA A 72 20.22 25.82 -7.86
N ALA A 73 21.06 25.73 -8.91
CA ALA A 73 20.78 24.96 -10.11
C ALA A 73 20.61 23.47 -9.83
N LEU A 74 21.53 22.90 -9.04
CA LEU A 74 21.46 21.51 -8.62
C LEU A 74 20.19 21.24 -7.81
N PHE A 75 19.81 22.15 -6.92
CA PHE A 75 18.58 22.03 -6.15
C PHE A 75 17.33 22.07 -7.05
N GLY A 76 17.27 23.01 -8.00
CA GLY A 76 16.18 23.11 -8.97
C GLY A 76 16.07 21.91 -9.91
N PHE A 77 17.19 21.28 -10.22
CA PHE A 77 17.21 20.07 -11.05
C PHE A 77 16.80 18.81 -10.25
N VAL A 78 17.33 18.65 -9.04
CA VAL A 78 17.12 17.43 -8.23
C VAL A 78 15.73 17.38 -7.61
N LEU A 79 15.18 18.51 -7.18
CA LEU A 79 13.94 18.54 -6.40
C LEU A 79 12.71 18.00 -7.15
N PRO A 80 12.45 18.35 -8.43
CA PRO A 80 11.36 17.76 -9.23
C PRO A 80 11.55 16.27 -9.51
N LEU A 81 12.79 15.83 -9.71
CA LEU A 81 13.12 14.41 -9.95
C LEU A 81 12.90 13.58 -8.69
N ALA A 82 13.35 14.09 -7.55
CA ALA A 82 13.16 13.45 -6.25
C ALA A 82 11.69 13.41 -5.86
N SER A 83 10.93 14.51 -6.03
CA SER A 83 9.50 14.54 -5.73
C SER A 83 8.72 13.56 -6.59
N ALA A 84 9.00 13.48 -7.90
CA ALA A 84 8.39 12.50 -8.79
C ALA A 84 8.71 11.06 -8.39
N PHE A 85 9.91 10.80 -7.88
CA PHE A 85 10.29 9.48 -7.36
C PHE A 85 9.54 9.14 -6.06
N LEU A 86 9.44 10.10 -5.13
CA LEU A 86 8.72 9.97 -3.86
C LEU A 86 7.20 9.84 -4.03
N MET A 87 6.64 10.48 -5.06
CA MET A 87 5.21 10.45 -5.39
C MET A 87 4.79 9.22 -6.21
N ARG A 88 5.71 8.30 -6.53
CA ARG A 88 5.33 7.04 -7.17
C ARG A 88 4.42 6.24 -6.25
N SER A 89 3.13 6.23 -6.59
CA SER A 89 2.16 5.36 -5.93
C SER A 89 2.64 3.92 -6.03
N PRO A 90 2.74 3.19 -4.90
CA PRO A 90 3.12 1.78 -4.94
C PRO A 90 2.14 1.02 -5.83
N LYS A 91 2.65 0.13 -6.68
CA LYS A 91 1.83 -0.69 -7.59
C LYS A 91 0.75 -1.40 -6.77
N ARG A 92 -0.49 -0.98 -6.96
CA ARG A 92 -1.66 -1.41 -6.18
C ARG A 92 -2.19 -2.79 -6.61
N ASN A 93 -1.52 -3.45 -7.55
CA ASN A 93 -2.05 -4.59 -8.31
C ASN A 93 -1.10 -5.79 -8.42
N ASP A 94 -0.26 -5.99 -7.41
CA ASP A 94 0.49 -7.24 -7.33
C ASP A 94 -0.38 -8.26 -6.59
N ALA A 95 -0.69 -9.39 -7.24
CA ALA A 95 -1.36 -10.55 -6.66
C ALA A 95 -0.48 -11.28 -5.62
N LYS A 96 0.19 -10.51 -4.75
CA LYS A 96 1.05 -11.02 -3.70
C LYS A 96 0.19 -11.57 -2.56
N PHE A 97 0.68 -12.62 -1.93
CA PHE A 97 0.13 -13.05 -0.64
C PHE A 97 0.29 -11.91 0.37
N MET A 98 -0.78 -11.62 1.11
CA MET A 98 -0.76 -10.57 2.12
C MET A 98 0.17 -10.95 3.27
N SER A 99 1.06 -10.05 3.63
CA SER A 99 1.80 -10.12 4.89
C SER A 99 0.90 -9.77 6.07
N MET A 100 1.33 -10.07 7.30
CA MET A 100 0.61 -9.62 8.50
C MET A 100 0.49 -8.09 8.60
N ALA A 101 1.42 -7.34 8.01
CA ALA A 101 1.33 -5.88 7.93
C ALA A 101 0.23 -5.44 6.95
N ASP A 102 0.13 -6.11 5.80
CA ASP A 102 -0.94 -5.86 4.82
C ASP A 102 -2.32 -6.18 5.42
N ILE A 103 -2.45 -7.32 6.11
CA ILE A 103 -3.70 -7.73 6.81
C ILE A 103 -4.14 -6.68 7.82
N ARG A 104 -3.20 -6.16 8.62
CA ARG A 104 -3.50 -5.12 9.62
C ARG A 104 -3.93 -3.82 8.94
N ARG A 105 -3.23 -3.40 7.87
CA ARG A 105 -3.55 -2.20 7.09
C ARG A 105 -4.91 -2.30 6.41
N ALA A 106 -5.27 -3.50 5.94
CA ALA A 106 -6.57 -3.80 5.36
C ALA A 106 -7.70 -3.87 6.40
N GLY A 107 -7.41 -3.74 7.71
CA GLY A 107 -8.42 -3.74 8.76
C GLY A 107 -9.04 -5.11 9.06
N LEU A 108 -8.53 -6.19 8.47
CA LEU A 108 -9.11 -7.55 8.56
C LEU A 108 -9.03 -8.17 9.97
N LEU A 109 -8.37 -7.51 10.92
CA LEU A 109 -8.23 -8.00 12.30
C LEU A 109 -9.34 -7.49 13.23
N LYS A 110 -10.17 -6.55 12.77
CA LYS A 110 -11.28 -6.00 13.56
C LYS A 110 -12.41 -7.03 13.60
N PRO A 111 -12.91 -7.46 14.76
CA PRO A 111 -13.96 -8.46 14.86
C PRO A 111 -15.33 -7.88 14.51
N ARG A 112 -15.52 -7.54 13.23
CA ARG A 112 -16.74 -6.93 12.69
C ARG A 112 -17.08 -7.56 11.34
N GLY A 113 -18.36 -7.76 11.10
CA GLY A 113 -18.85 -8.38 9.88
C GLY A 113 -18.63 -9.91 9.83
N ILE A 114 -18.25 -10.40 8.66
CA ILE A 114 -18.15 -11.83 8.34
C ILE A 114 -16.77 -12.37 8.68
N PHE A 115 -16.72 -13.48 9.40
CA PHE A 115 -15.51 -14.23 9.65
C PHE A 115 -15.05 -14.99 8.40
N ILE A 116 -13.82 -14.75 7.96
CA ILE A 116 -13.27 -15.35 6.73
C ILE A 116 -12.11 -16.31 6.98
N GLY A 117 -11.74 -16.52 8.23
CA GLY A 117 -10.73 -17.51 8.60
C GLY A 117 -9.66 -16.96 9.54
N ARG A 118 -8.45 -17.48 9.41
CA ARG A 118 -7.35 -17.13 10.33
C ARG A 118 -6.03 -17.05 9.56
N ALA A 119 -5.26 -15.99 9.81
CA ALA A 119 -3.90 -15.84 9.32
C ALA A 119 -2.87 -16.26 10.38
N GLY A 120 -1.86 -17.00 9.93
CA GLY A 120 -0.77 -17.50 10.76
C GLY A 120 -1.20 -18.60 11.74
N GLY A 121 -0.47 -18.71 12.85
CA GLY A 121 -0.58 -19.83 13.77
C GLY A 121 0.24 -21.04 13.30
N ARG A 122 0.40 -22.02 14.19
CA ARG A 122 1.16 -23.24 13.92
C ARG A 122 0.27 -24.46 14.11
N LEU A 123 0.33 -25.39 13.16
CA LEU A 123 -0.31 -26.68 13.34
C LEU A 123 0.47 -27.46 14.40
N VAL A 124 -0.19 -27.85 15.47
CA VAL A 124 0.37 -28.65 16.56
C VAL A 124 -0.47 -29.89 16.74
N ASN A 125 0.18 -31.02 17.03
CA ASN A 125 -0.54 -32.23 17.42
C ASN A 125 -0.85 -32.14 18.90
N VAL A 126 -2.13 -32.07 19.24
CA VAL A 126 -2.58 -32.12 20.62
C VAL A 126 -3.02 -33.54 20.95
N PHE A 127 -2.77 -33.99 22.18
CA PHE A 127 -3.30 -35.24 22.68
C PHE A 127 -4.80 -35.08 22.90
N ALA A 128 -5.59 -35.72 22.03
CA ALA A 128 -7.04 -35.61 22.01
C ALA A 128 -7.62 -36.86 21.33
N PRO A 129 -7.72 -37.98 22.07
CA PRO A 129 -8.13 -39.27 21.53
C PRO A 129 -9.43 -39.17 20.74
N HIS A 130 -9.48 -39.81 19.57
CA HIS A 130 -10.66 -39.84 18.72
C HIS A 130 -10.66 -41.02 17.79
N ARG A 131 -11.87 -41.40 17.37
CA ARG A 131 -12.08 -42.31 16.28
C ARG A 131 -12.06 -41.57 14.96
N ASP A 132 -11.07 -41.86 14.13
CA ASP A 132 -11.00 -41.31 12.77
C ASP A 132 -12.23 -41.74 11.98
N ARG A 133 -13.04 -40.78 11.56
CA ARG A 133 -14.29 -41.04 10.81
C ARG A 133 -14.04 -41.65 9.43
N ARG A 134 -12.83 -41.51 8.85
CA ARG A 134 -12.48 -42.12 7.56
C ARG A 134 -12.07 -43.58 7.69
N THR A 135 -11.34 -43.93 8.75
CA THR A 135 -10.68 -45.24 8.87
C THR A 135 -11.24 -46.10 10.01
N GLY A 136 -12.07 -45.53 10.89
CA GLY A 136 -12.57 -46.17 12.11
C GLY A 136 -11.52 -46.38 13.20
N LYS A 137 -10.25 -46.07 12.92
CA LYS A 137 -9.12 -46.29 13.84
C LYS A 137 -9.09 -45.25 14.95
N LEU A 138 -8.69 -45.68 16.14
CA LEU A 138 -8.42 -44.77 17.25
C LEU A 138 -7.10 -44.02 16.96
N ARG A 139 -7.15 -42.69 16.95
CA ARG A 139 -5.97 -41.81 16.91
C ARG A 139 -5.85 -41.09 18.24
N LEU A 140 -4.65 -41.11 18.82
CA LEU A 140 -4.35 -40.48 20.10
C LEU A 140 -4.16 -38.97 19.97
N THR A 141 -3.72 -38.51 18.81
CA THR A 141 -3.45 -37.09 18.54
C THR A 141 -4.33 -36.55 17.44
N ARG A 142 -4.66 -35.26 17.54
CA ARG A 142 -5.30 -34.50 16.46
C ARG A 142 -4.49 -33.27 16.10
N PRO A 143 -4.33 -32.98 14.80
CA PRO A 143 -3.79 -31.71 14.38
C PRO A 143 -4.76 -30.59 14.75
N ARG A 144 -4.27 -29.60 15.49
CA ARG A 144 -5.01 -28.39 15.86
C ARG A 144 -4.10 -27.20 15.62
N VAL A 145 -4.65 -26.13 15.06
CA VAL A 145 -3.84 -24.92 14.85
C VAL A 145 -3.88 -24.07 16.12
N ARG A 146 -2.69 -23.83 16.69
CA ARG A 146 -2.48 -22.99 17.88
C ARG A 146 -2.00 -21.60 17.46
N GLY A 147 -2.57 -20.57 18.06
CA GLY A 147 -2.29 -19.17 17.73
C GLY A 147 -2.97 -18.72 16.43
N GLY A 148 -2.39 -17.67 15.81
CA GLY A 148 -2.94 -17.00 14.63
C GLY A 148 -3.95 -15.91 14.98
N LYS A 149 -4.26 -15.03 14.01
CA LYS A 149 -5.23 -13.94 14.17
C LYS A 149 -6.45 -14.20 13.30
N LYS A 150 -7.64 -14.10 13.91
CA LYS A 150 -8.92 -14.23 13.20
C LYS A 150 -9.04 -13.08 12.20
N LEU A 151 -9.61 -13.40 11.05
CA LEU A 151 -9.80 -12.49 9.93
C LEU A 151 -11.29 -12.25 9.72
N TRP A 152 -11.63 -11.00 9.45
CA TRP A 152 -12.99 -10.52 9.32
C TRP A 152 -13.09 -9.52 8.17
N ILE A 153 -14.24 -9.51 7.51
CA ILE A 153 -14.58 -8.49 6.52
C ILE A 153 -15.84 -7.78 6.97
N ASP A 154 -15.75 -6.46 7.08
CA ASP A 154 -16.84 -5.55 7.43
C ASP A 154 -17.17 -4.71 6.21
N GLY A 155 -18.47 -4.56 5.88
CA GLY A 155 -18.94 -3.83 4.72
C GLY A 155 -20.35 -4.24 4.33
N ASP A 156 -21.09 -3.31 3.73
CA ASP A 156 -22.51 -3.49 3.41
C ASP A 156 -22.72 -4.46 2.21
N ASP A 157 -21.78 -4.51 1.26
CA ASP A 157 -21.84 -5.35 0.04
C ASP A 157 -20.65 -6.32 -0.08
N VAL A 158 -20.49 -7.22 0.90
CA VAL A 158 -19.41 -8.22 0.89
C VAL A 158 -19.89 -9.52 0.24
N GLY A 159 -19.49 -9.74 -1.02
CA GLY A 159 -19.63 -11.04 -1.70
C GLY A 159 -18.40 -11.93 -1.48
N GLY A 160 -18.62 -13.23 -1.24
CA GLY A 160 -17.55 -14.19 -1.02
C GLY A 160 -17.78 -15.51 -1.78
N PHE A 161 -16.74 -16.01 -2.45
CA PHE A 161 -16.75 -17.31 -3.10
C PHE A 161 -15.75 -18.25 -2.42
N VAL A 162 -16.25 -19.38 -1.93
CA VAL A 162 -15.44 -20.37 -1.22
C VAL A 162 -15.49 -21.69 -1.98
N ILE A 163 -14.34 -22.11 -2.50
CA ILE A 163 -14.18 -23.40 -3.17
C ILE A 163 -13.41 -24.35 -2.25
N GLY A 164 -13.90 -25.57 -2.12
CA GLY A 164 -13.14 -26.62 -1.48
C GLY A 164 -13.73 -28.02 -1.76
N PRO A 165 -12.89 -29.05 -1.86
CA PRO A 165 -13.33 -30.41 -2.14
C PRO A 165 -14.27 -30.96 -1.05
N PRO A 166 -14.97 -32.08 -1.30
CA PRO A 166 -15.73 -32.77 -0.26
C PRO A 166 -14.85 -33.10 0.95
N ARG A 167 -15.38 -32.91 2.16
CA ARG A 167 -14.68 -33.14 3.44
C ARG A 167 -13.45 -32.24 3.68
N SER A 168 -13.34 -31.09 3.01
CA SER A 168 -12.32 -30.07 3.31
C SER A 168 -12.58 -29.27 4.59
N GLY A 169 -13.78 -29.39 5.16
CA GLY A 169 -14.20 -28.62 6.33
C GLY A 169 -14.74 -27.23 6.01
N LYS A 170 -15.05 -26.90 4.74
CA LYS A 170 -15.63 -25.59 4.35
C LYS A 170 -16.85 -25.18 5.20
N GLY A 171 -17.77 -26.10 5.48
CA GLY A 171 -18.93 -25.84 6.34
C GLY A 171 -18.54 -25.55 7.78
N ALA A 172 -17.72 -26.43 8.37
CA ALA A 172 -17.26 -26.29 9.76
C ALA A 172 -16.32 -25.08 10.00
N ALA A 173 -15.55 -24.68 8.99
CA ALA A 173 -14.54 -23.62 9.13
C ALA A 173 -15.08 -22.22 8.82
N LEU A 174 -16.13 -22.10 7.99
CA LEU A 174 -16.66 -20.80 7.55
C LEU A 174 -18.17 -20.66 7.77
N ILE A 175 -18.98 -21.63 7.35
CA ILE A 175 -20.44 -21.50 7.39
C ILE A 175 -20.95 -21.53 8.84
N ILE A 176 -20.66 -22.59 9.60
CA ILE A 176 -21.15 -22.76 10.97
C ILE A 176 -20.69 -21.62 11.90
N PRO A 177 -19.41 -21.20 11.91
CA PRO A 177 -18.99 -20.07 12.75
C PRO A 177 -19.74 -18.78 12.42
N ASN A 178 -19.93 -18.46 11.13
CA ASN A 178 -20.68 -17.26 10.75
C ASN A 178 -22.16 -17.37 11.14
N ALA A 179 -22.79 -18.52 10.95
CA ALA A 179 -24.18 -18.72 11.35
C ALA A 179 -24.39 -18.58 12.87
N LEU A 180 -23.39 -18.93 13.69
CA LEU A 180 -23.43 -18.73 15.14
C LEU A 180 -23.10 -17.29 15.57
N MET A 181 -22.18 -16.62 14.87
CA MET A 181 -21.69 -15.29 15.27
C MET A 181 -22.47 -14.13 14.65
N TRP A 182 -23.16 -14.36 13.53
CA TRP A 182 -23.89 -13.31 12.82
C TRP A 182 -25.15 -12.92 13.61
N PRO A 183 -25.23 -11.68 14.11
CA PRO A 183 -26.29 -11.27 15.03
C PRO A 183 -27.62 -10.98 14.32
N HIS A 184 -27.60 -10.84 12.99
CA HIS A 184 -28.79 -10.50 12.21
C HIS A 184 -29.42 -11.74 11.55
N SER A 185 -30.47 -11.48 10.78
CA SER A 185 -31.15 -12.49 9.97
C SER A 185 -30.18 -13.16 8.99
N LEU A 186 -30.39 -14.45 8.77
CA LEU A 186 -29.56 -15.29 7.91
C LEU A 186 -30.47 -16.25 7.15
N VAL A 187 -30.25 -16.38 5.85
CA VAL A 187 -30.86 -17.41 5.01
C VAL A 187 -29.75 -18.37 4.57
N VAL A 188 -29.93 -19.66 4.83
CA VAL A 188 -28.93 -20.69 4.48
C VAL A 188 -29.61 -21.74 3.60
N LEU A 189 -29.06 -21.95 2.40
CA LEU A 189 -29.40 -23.11 1.60
C LEU A 189 -28.65 -24.34 2.13
N ASP A 190 -29.31 -25.12 2.98
CA ASP A 190 -28.72 -26.27 3.65
C ASP A 190 -29.30 -27.60 3.15
N LEU A 191 -28.80 -28.06 2.00
CA LEU A 191 -29.24 -29.31 1.36
C LEU A 191 -29.07 -30.56 2.24
N ARG A 192 -28.21 -30.52 3.26
CA ARG A 192 -27.90 -31.67 4.12
C ARG A 192 -28.41 -31.54 5.56
N GLY A 193 -28.87 -30.36 5.95
CA GLY A 193 -29.28 -30.06 7.32
C GLY A 193 -28.13 -29.91 8.33
N GLU A 194 -26.86 -30.01 7.90
CA GLU A 194 -25.69 -29.98 8.80
C GLU A 194 -25.51 -28.61 9.48
N THR A 195 -25.91 -27.52 8.81
CA THR A 195 -25.84 -26.17 9.37
C THR A 195 -26.99 -25.93 10.32
N TYR A 196 -28.20 -26.36 9.96
CA TYR A 196 -29.37 -26.28 10.82
C TYR A 196 -29.13 -27.03 12.13
N GLU A 197 -28.74 -28.31 12.05
CA GLU A 197 -28.47 -29.16 13.22
C GLU A 197 -27.40 -28.54 14.14
N ALA A 198 -26.35 -27.94 13.56
CA ALA A 198 -25.26 -27.35 14.34
C ALA A 198 -25.59 -25.98 14.95
N THR A 199 -26.56 -25.23 14.42
CA THR A 199 -26.73 -23.80 14.76
C THR A 199 -28.12 -23.39 15.22
N ALA A 200 -29.17 -24.13 14.86
CA ALA A 200 -30.56 -23.77 15.16
C ALA A 200 -30.79 -23.56 16.66
N GLY A 201 -30.29 -24.46 17.51
CA GLY A 201 -30.45 -24.35 18.96
C GLY A 201 -29.84 -23.08 19.55
N HIS A 202 -28.67 -22.66 19.10
CA HIS A 202 -28.06 -21.40 19.55
C HIS A 202 -28.78 -20.19 18.98
N ARG A 203 -29.10 -20.20 17.68
CA ARG A 203 -29.80 -19.08 17.02
C ARG A 203 -31.20 -18.85 17.58
N ALA A 204 -31.91 -19.92 17.97
CA ALA A 204 -33.22 -19.85 18.62
C ALA A 204 -33.22 -19.03 19.92
N THR A 205 -32.05 -18.82 20.54
CA THR A 205 -31.93 -17.98 21.75
C THR A 205 -32.05 -16.48 21.48
N PHE A 206 -31.85 -16.04 20.23
CA PHE A 206 -31.84 -14.61 19.86
C PHE A 206 -32.56 -14.29 18.53
N SER A 207 -33.06 -15.29 17.82
CA SER A 207 -33.74 -15.16 16.53
C SER A 207 -34.80 -16.25 16.40
N GLN A 208 -35.85 -15.99 15.62
CA GLN A 208 -36.68 -17.09 15.14
C GLN A 208 -35.89 -17.95 14.15
N VAL A 209 -36.09 -19.27 14.23
CA VAL A 209 -35.49 -20.27 13.34
C VAL A 209 -36.64 -21.07 12.76
N VAL A 210 -36.70 -21.12 11.43
CA VAL A 210 -37.72 -21.84 10.65
C VAL A 210 -37.03 -22.94 9.87
#